data_AF-A0A074ZEW4-F1
#
_entry.id   AF-A0A074ZEW4-F1
#
_cell.length_a   1.000
_cell.length_b   1.000
_cell.length_c   1.000
_cell.angle_alpha   90.00
_cell.angle_beta   90.00
_cell.angle_gamma   90.00
#
_symmetry.space_group_name_H-M   'P 1'
#
loop_
_entity.id
_entity.type
_entity.pdbx_description
1 polymer ?
#
loop_
_entity_poly.entity_id
_entity_poly.type
_entity_poly.pdbx_seq_one_letter_code
_entity_poly.pdbx_strand_id
1 'polypeptide(L)'
;MSSLVVIGGTIVFATASVYYLSRFASAKRDPDARDPSASDPGLLRKHSTQRSYTAAGFVYPSIRTFYHPHPQADKLPTKPTTLPLLVFVHGLGGSAAQFAPLLTGLVNAAPCLAIDLPGCGLSDFLPQTREAYRSEALAALIAEAITQHRDAENGQKVVLIGHSMGCSLSTLLASSTSPLNDSISEHITGFIAICPRAETLTASQVSRLQHMRYMPMPLFEMFRWWDRRGGAESASVSRYAGKDADSETKRLQLRFNEQSKSEVFMAMALGSMPKYRDNKAVGGLPGEAVWSGLRIPTFCIGGELDHVTSPENVELIAKWLGRQVPRERTNTNGSSLPSSAGEIPVIDNTPIEENGKSFVPEFSATGQDLVSEIRQDSATPDLPKKPKFVLKTTVLPKPASHALLYATSTVRILSGLIQSFVATHIDHRLSLGWQLQHLSTEGKWDVKNLQKWQAIKPVSEPIAGIFRAQKTLREIDEEHTPAVYVKRWGARSGIRHGVRMVVDISHESPVYDPKGLEEGGIEYHKFPTVSKLPPTVEEVAAFIALIDTLREQLAKPEEPEGALIAVHCHYGFNRTGFFLVSYMVERLGWRLQDALEEFAEKRAPGIRHEHFVNELFVRYMVNLERRPTLS
;
A
#
# COMPACT_ATOMS: atom_id res chain seq x y z
N MET A 1 36.61 -57.67 33.79
CA MET A 1 36.75 -56.60 32.78
C MET A 1 36.20 -57.14 31.46
N SER A 2 35.33 -56.48 30.70
CA SER A 2 34.45 -55.34 30.99
C SER A 2 33.29 -55.43 29.99
N SER A 3 32.05 -55.54 30.45
CA SER A 3 30.84 -55.60 29.59
C SER A 3 29.64 -55.10 30.39
N LEU A 4 28.67 -54.49 29.69
CA LEU A 4 27.58 -53.65 30.21
C LEU A 4 28.05 -52.33 30.87
N VAL A 5 27.95 -51.21 30.14
CA VAL A 5 27.15 -49.97 30.46
C VAL A 5 27.26 -49.03 29.24
N VAL A 6 26.39 -49.16 28.22
CA VAL A 6 26.28 -48.17 27.12
C VAL A 6 24.82 -47.90 26.68
N ILE A 7 23.83 -48.72 27.07
CA ILE A 7 22.45 -48.61 26.55
C ILE A 7 21.60 -47.52 27.26
N GLY A 8 22.11 -46.91 28.35
CA GLY A 8 21.37 -45.88 29.10
C GLY A 8 21.34 -44.47 28.48
N GLY A 9 22.38 -44.06 27.74
CA GLY A 9 22.54 -42.66 27.32
C GLY A 9 21.58 -42.21 26.21
N THR A 10 21.36 -43.07 25.21
CA THR A 10 20.63 -42.71 23.98
C THR A 10 19.14 -42.52 24.20
N ILE A 11 18.55 -43.30 25.12
CA ILE A 11 17.11 -43.24 25.43
C ILE A 11 16.77 -41.99 26.26
N VAL A 12 17.66 -41.55 27.16
CA VAL A 12 17.45 -40.35 27.99
C VAL A 12 17.54 -39.07 27.14
N PHE A 13 18.46 -38.99 26.17
CA PHE A 13 18.49 -37.84 25.25
C PHE A 13 17.29 -37.80 24.29
N ALA A 14 16.82 -38.94 23.80
CA ALA A 14 15.62 -39.01 22.97
C ALA A 14 14.35 -38.61 23.75
N THR A 15 14.16 -39.12 24.96
CA THR A 15 12.98 -38.79 25.79
C THR A 15 13.04 -37.37 26.33
N ALA A 16 14.20 -36.86 26.74
CA ALA A 16 14.35 -35.44 27.12
C ALA A 16 14.06 -34.51 25.93
N SER A 17 14.48 -34.86 24.71
CA SER A 17 14.18 -34.08 23.50
C SER A 17 12.69 -34.08 23.18
N VAL A 18 12.02 -35.25 23.26
CA VAL A 18 10.56 -35.35 23.05
C VAL A 18 9.78 -34.63 24.16
N TYR A 19 10.24 -34.67 25.40
CA TYR A 19 9.62 -33.96 26.54
C TYR A 19 9.82 -32.44 26.46
N TYR A 20 10.98 -31.96 25.98
CA TYR A 20 11.19 -30.54 25.70
C TYR A 20 10.40 -30.08 24.46
N LEU A 21 10.31 -30.90 23.42
CA LEU A 21 9.47 -30.62 22.23
C LEU A 21 7.98 -30.51 22.61
N SER A 22 7.47 -31.39 23.48
CA SER A 22 6.08 -31.32 23.94
C SER A 22 5.83 -30.14 24.88
N ARG A 23 6.77 -29.80 25.78
CA ARG A 23 6.64 -28.59 26.63
C ARG A 23 6.78 -27.27 25.87
N PHE A 24 7.61 -27.18 24.83
CA PHE A 24 7.67 -25.98 23.98
C PHE A 24 6.55 -25.89 22.94
N ALA A 25 5.89 -27.00 22.61
CA ALA A 25 4.60 -26.99 21.92
C ALA A 25 3.45 -26.46 22.81
N SER A 26 3.65 -26.37 24.13
CA SER A 26 2.64 -25.92 25.10
C SER A 26 2.59 -24.40 25.32
N ALA A 27 3.43 -23.60 24.66
CA ALA A 27 3.08 -22.20 24.45
C ALA A 27 1.89 -22.19 23.48
N LYS A 28 0.73 -21.64 23.87
CA LYS A 28 -0.47 -21.53 23.02
C LYS A 28 -0.13 -20.78 21.71
N ARG A 29 0.31 -21.54 20.71
CA ARG A 29 0.47 -21.10 19.32
C ARG A 29 -0.80 -21.47 18.62
N ASP A 30 -1.49 -20.46 18.13
CA ASP A 30 -2.71 -20.63 17.37
C ASP A 30 -2.45 -21.52 16.14
N PRO A 31 -3.06 -22.72 16.05
CA PRO A 31 -2.92 -23.58 14.87
C PRO A 31 -3.47 -22.91 13.62
N ASP A 32 -4.54 -22.12 13.77
CA ASP A 32 -5.28 -21.49 12.68
C ASP A 32 -4.46 -20.35 12.05
N ALA A 33 -3.51 -19.77 12.78
CA ALA A 33 -2.59 -18.77 12.25
C ALA A 33 -1.64 -19.33 11.16
N ARG A 34 -1.43 -20.65 11.11
CA ARG A 34 -0.50 -21.30 10.17
C ARG A 34 -1.15 -21.76 8.87
N ASP A 35 -2.44 -22.08 8.89
CA ASP A 35 -3.17 -22.42 7.67
C ASP A 35 -3.53 -21.12 6.93
N PRO A 36 -3.13 -20.93 5.66
CA PRO A 36 -3.61 -19.81 4.86
C PRO A 36 -5.14 -19.78 4.76
N SER A 37 -5.80 -20.94 4.68
CA SER A 37 -7.26 -21.01 4.60
C SER A 37 -7.93 -20.41 5.84
N ALA A 38 -7.36 -20.65 7.03
CA ALA A 38 -7.84 -20.16 8.32
C ALA A 38 -7.38 -18.71 8.66
N SER A 39 -6.30 -18.23 8.06
CA SER A 39 -5.69 -16.93 8.38
C SER A 39 -5.81 -15.83 7.30
N ASP A 40 -6.35 -16.16 6.12
CA ASP A 40 -6.60 -15.19 5.05
C ASP A 40 -7.68 -14.16 5.40
N PRO A 41 -7.50 -12.87 5.06
CA PRO A 41 -8.53 -11.84 5.21
C PRO A 41 -9.80 -12.15 4.41
N GLY A 42 -10.95 -11.69 4.92
CA GLY A 42 -12.27 -11.97 4.31
C GLY A 42 -12.39 -11.54 2.84
N LEU A 43 -11.76 -10.43 2.46
CA LEU A 43 -11.69 -9.98 1.05
C LEU A 43 -10.99 -11.02 0.16
N LEU A 44 -9.84 -11.54 0.60
CA LEU A 44 -9.06 -12.51 -0.17
C LEU A 44 -9.80 -13.84 -0.27
N ARG A 45 -10.37 -14.34 0.84
CA ARG A 45 -11.17 -15.57 0.88
C ARG A 45 -12.36 -15.54 -0.08
N LYS A 46 -13.17 -14.47 -0.03
CA LYS A 46 -14.43 -14.35 -0.79
C LYS A 46 -14.22 -14.23 -2.30
N HIS A 47 -13.07 -13.72 -2.73
CA HIS A 47 -12.78 -13.39 -4.13
C HIS A 47 -11.62 -14.21 -4.72
N SER A 48 -11.18 -15.26 -4.04
CA SER A 48 -10.21 -16.23 -4.56
C SER A 48 -10.91 -17.42 -5.21
N THR A 49 -10.36 -17.89 -6.33
CA THR A 49 -10.76 -19.14 -7.00
C THR A 49 -9.53 -19.95 -7.37
N GLN A 50 -9.70 -21.26 -7.45
CA GLN A 50 -8.68 -22.20 -7.91
C GLN A 50 -8.93 -22.51 -9.38
N ARG A 51 -7.91 -22.36 -10.21
CA ARG A 51 -7.97 -22.57 -11.66
C ARG A 51 -6.79 -23.41 -12.14
N SER A 52 -7.01 -24.19 -13.19
CA SER A 52 -5.96 -24.90 -13.91
C SER A 52 -5.40 -24.01 -15.02
N TYR A 53 -4.08 -23.99 -15.17
CA TYR A 53 -3.39 -23.22 -16.21
C TYR A 53 -2.40 -24.11 -16.96
N THR A 54 -2.27 -23.87 -18.27
CA THR A 54 -1.27 -24.53 -19.11
C THR A 54 -0.32 -23.48 -19.67
N ALA A 55 0.94 -23.48 -19.23
CA ALA A 55 1.93 -22.48 -19.62
C ALA A 55 3.34 -23.07 -19.71
N ALA A 56 4.13 -22.59 -20.69
CA ALA A 56 5.49 -23.07 -20.96
C ALA A 56 5.64 -24.61 -21.10
N GLY A 57 4.59 -25.30 -21.56
CA GLY A 57 4.56 -26.75 -21.70
C GLY A 57 4.21 -27.52 -20.42
N PHE A 58 3.86 -26.84 -19.33
CA PHE A 58 3.46 -27.44 -18.06
C PHE A 58 1.97 -27.17 -17.76
N VAL A 59 1.32 -28.14 -17.12
CA VAL A 59 -0.04 -28.00 -16.59
C VAL A 59 0.04 -27.82 -15.08
N TYR A 60 -0.43 -26.68 -14.60
CA TYR A 60 -0.55 -26.31 -13.18
C TYR A 60 -2.01 -26.53 -12.77
N PRO A 61 -2.37 -27.64 -12.12
CA PRO A 61 -3.76 -28.10 -12.04
C PRO A 61 -4.65 -27.26 -11.12
N SER A 62 -4.06 -26.63 -10.10
CA SER A 62 -4.78 -25.80 -9.12
C SER A 62 -3.89 -24.66 -8.66
N ILE A 63 -4.14 -23.47 -9.20
CA ILE A 63 -3.49 -22.22 -8.85
C ILE A 63 -4.56 -21.28 -8.28
N ARG A 64 -4.31 -20.71 -7.11
CA ARG A 64 -5.19 -19.69 -6.53
C ARG A 64 -4.98 -18.36 -7.25
N THR A 65 -6.06 -17.83 -7.80
CA THR A 65 -6.16 -16.45 -8.27
C THR A 65 -7.28 -15.72 -7.52
N PHE A 66 -6.91 -14.62 -6.85
CA PHE A 66 -7.85 -13.61 -6.39
C PHE A 66 -8.24 -12.73 -7.56
N TYR A 67 -9.54 -12.55 -7.81
CA TYR A 67 -10.05 -11.60 -8.78
C TYR A 67 -11.21 -10.79 -8.20
N HIS A 68 -11.05 -9.47 -8.19
CA HIS A 68 -12.10 -8.55 -7.77
C HIS A 68 -12.34 -7.53 -8.90
N PRO A 69 -13.54 -7.52 -9.54
CA PRO A 69 -13.89 -6.49 -10.51
C PRO A 69 -14.05 -5.14 -9.81
N HIS A 70 -13.99 -4.02 -10.54
CA HIS A 70 -14.26 -2.72 -9.94
C HIS A 70 -15.71 -2.68 -9.39
N PRO A 71 -15.96 -2.31 -8.11
CA PRO A 71 -17.29 -2.36 -7.49
C PRO A 71 -18.39 -1.59 -8.23
N GLN A 72 -18.00 -0.64 -9.07
CA GLN A 72 -18.89 0.22 -9.85
C GLN A 72 -18.51 0.21 -11.35
N ALA A 73 -17.93 -0.90 -11.85
CA ALA A 73 -17.50 -1.05 -13.25
C ALA A 73 -18.59 -0.63 -14.25
N ASP A 74 -19.83 -1.07 -14.02
CA ASP A 74 -20.99 -0.82 -14.88
C ASP A 74 -21.38 0.67 -15.00
N LYS A 75 -20.83 1.53 -14.14
CA LYS A 75 -21.10 2.98 -14.09
C LYS A 75 -19.94 3.82 -14.63
N LEU A 76 -18.86 3.20 -15.07
CA LEU A 76 -17.67 3.89 -15.57
C LEU A 76 -17.52 3.72 -17.09
N PRO A 77 -17.08 4.75 -17.82
CA PRO A 77 -16.84 4.65 -19.26
C PRO A 77 -15.95 3.47 -19.67
N THR A 78 -16.52 2.55 -20.48
CA THR A 78 -15.85 1.36 -21.02
C THR A 78 -15.20 1.58 -22.39
N LYS A 79 -15.30 2.79 -22.95
CA LYS A 79 -14.68 3.20 -24.22
C LYS A 79 -13.58 4.25 -23.99
N PRO A 80 -12.46 4.21 -24.73
CA PRO A 80 -12.14 3.26 -25.81
C PRO A 80 -11.74 1.86 -25.32
N THR A 81 -11.45 1.70 -24.02
CA THR A 81 -11.18 0.41 -23.35
C THR A 81 -11.75 0.43 -21.93
N THR A 82 -11.89 -0.72 -21.27
CA THR A 82 -12.24 -0.77 -19.83
C THR A 82 -11.09 -0.28 -18.94
N LEU A 83 -11.35 -0.12 -17.63
CA LEU A 83 -10.30 0.26 -16.66
C LEU A 83 -9.16 -0.78 -16.64
N PRO A 84 -7.88 -0.36 -16.55
CA PRO A 84 -6.75 -1.28 -16.48
C PRO A 84 -6.85 -2.29 -15.31
N LEU A 85 -6.47 -3.53 -15.59
CA LEU A 85 -6.34 -4.60 -14.60
C LEU A 85 -5.03 -4.44 -13.81
N LEU A 86 -5.11 -4.26 -12.50
CA LEU A 86 -3.94 -4.26 -11.61
C LEU A 86 -3.58 -5.72 -11.26
N VAL A 87 -2.36 -6.14 -11.57
CA VAL A 87 -1.92 -7.54 -11.40
C VAL A 87 -0.79 -7.63 -10.36
N PHE A 88 -1.07 -8.29 -9.25
CA PHE A 88 -0.17 -8.39 -8.10
C PHE A 88 0.61 -9.71 -8.11
N VAL A 89 1.95 -9.62 -8.10
CA VAL A 89 2.87 -10.77 -8.19
C VAL A 89 3.82 -10.78 -6.99
N HIS A 90 3.76 -11.82 -6.16
CA HIS A 90 4.51 -11.90 -4.91
C HIS A 90 5.96 -12.39 -5.09
N GLY A 91 6.77 -12.16 -4.04
CA GLY A 91 8.17 -12.60 -3.97
C GLY A 91 8.37 -14.08 -3.63
N LEU A 92 9.65 -14.49 -3.58
CA LEU A 92 10.06 -15.83 -3.16
C LEU A 92 9.59 -16.12 -1.72
N GLY A 93 8.89 -17.24 -1.53
CA GLY A 93 8.33 -17.62 -0.23
C GLY A 93 7.10 -16.80 0.20
N GLY A 94 6.61 -15.89 -0.66
CA GLY A 94 5.40 -15.10 -0.45
C GLY A 94 4.10 -15.79 -0.87
N SER A 95 3.01 -15.02 -0.86
CA SER A 95 1.69 -15.38 -1.39
C SER A 95 0.89 -14.10 -1.69
N ALA A 96 -0.24 -14.22 -2.38
CA ALA A 96 -1.17 -13.11 -2.63
C ALA A 96 -1.64 -12.42 -1.33
N ALA A 97 -1.65 -13.12 -0.19
CA ALA A 97 -2.03 -12.58 1.11
C ALA A 97 -1.12 -11.44 1.60
N GLN A 98 0.11 -11.35 1.11
CA GLN A 98 1.01 -10.22 1.41
C GLN A 98 0.52 -8.89 0.84
N PHE A 99 -0.30 -8.92 -0.21
CA PHE A 99 -0.91 -7.73 -0.81
C PHE A 99 -2.27 -7.36 -0.20
N ALA A 100 -2.85 -8.17 0.68
CA ALA A 100 -4.22 -7.94 1.18
C ALA A 100 -4.46 -6.53 1.78
N PRO A 101 -3.50 -5.93 2.54
CA PRO A 101 -3.61 -4.53 2.96
C PRO A 101 -3.69 -3.51 1.81
N LEU A 102 -2.92 -3.70 0.73
CA LEU A 102 -2.97 -2.84 -0.47
C LEU A 102 -4.24 -3.07 -1.29
N LEU A 103 -4.64 -4.34 -1.47
CA LEU A 103 -5.87 -4.73 -2.17
C LEU A 103 -7.09 -4.08 -1.54
N THR A 104 -7.14 -3.96 -0.21
CA THR A 104 -8.26 -3.33 0.52
C THR A 104 -8.53 -1.89 0.06
N GLY A 105 -7.51 -1.14 -0.34
CA GLY A 105 -7.67 0.15 -1.01
C GLY A 105 -7.92 0.02 -2.51
N LEU A 106 -7.01 -0.67 -3.21
CA LEU A 106 -6.90 -0.64 -4.68
C LEU A 106 -8.08 -1.28 -5.43
N VAL A 107 -8.84 -2.21 -4.82
CA VAL A 107 -10.06 -2.75 -5.44
C VAL A 107 -11.13 -1.69 -5.69
N ASN A 108 -11.11 -0.58 -4.95
CA ASN A 108 -12.03 0.55 -5.13
C ASN A 108 -11.55 1.57 -6.17
N ALA A 109 -10.39 1.34 -6.80
CA ALA A 109 -9.84 2.19 -7.86
C ALA A 109 -9.70 1.43 -9.18
N ALA A 110 -9.62 0.09 -9.16
CA ALA A 110 -9.42 -0.72 -10.35
C ALA A 110 -9.90 -2.18 -10.17
N PRO A 111 -10.22 -2.90 -11.26
CA PRO A 111 -10.23 -4.35 -11.20
C PRO A 111 -8.84 -4.88 -10.82
N CYS A 112 -8.79 -5.85 -9.92
CA CYS A 112 -7.55 -6.38 -9.34
C CYS A 112 -7.46 -7.91 -9.49
N LEU A 113 -6.32 -8.40 -9.95
CA LEU A 113 -5.94 -9.81 -10.04
C LEU A 113 -4.69 -10.06 -9.17
N ALA A 114 -4.72 -11.00 -8.24
CA ALA A 114 -3.51 -11.45 -7.53
C ALA A 114 -3.37 -12.97 -7.65
N ILE A 115 -2.13 -13.44 -7.85
CA ILE A 115 -1.83 -14.86 -8.11
C ILE A 115 -0.91 -15.42 -7.02
N ASP A 116 -1.22 -16.61 -6.51
CA ASP A 116 -0.27 -17.45 -5.79
C ASP A 116 0.54 -18.28 -6.79
N LEU A 117 1.87 -18.13 -6.80
CA LEU A 117 2.75 -19.00 -7.58
C LEU A 117 2.60 -20.48 -7.15
N PRO A 118 2.96 -21.47 -8.01
CA PRO A 118 2.75 -22.88 -7.71
C PRO A 118 3.38 -23.30 -6.38
N GLY A 119 2.59 -23.94 -5.51
CA GLY A 119 2.94 -24.34 -4.15
C GLY A 119 2.88 -23.25 -3.07
N CYS A 120 2.83 -21.97 -3.44
CA CYS A 120 2.66 -20.85 -2.51
C CYS A 120 1.19 -20.68 -2.08
N GLY A 121 0.98 -20.18 -0.85
CA GLY A 121 -0.35 -19.95 -0.29
C GLY A 121 -1.27 -21.18 -0.41
N LEU A 122 -2.34 -21.05 -1.19
CA LEU A 122 -3.32 -22.11 -1.46
C LEU A 122 -3.22 -22.70 -2.89
N SER A 123 -2.14 -22.43 -3.63
CA SER A 123 -1.81 -23.11 -4.88
C SER A 123 -1.16 -24.48 -4.62
N ASP A 124 -1.46 -25.46 -5.47
CA ASP A 124 -0.83 -26.77 -5.45
C ASP A 124 0.65 -26.69 -5.85
N PHE A 125 1.48 -27.51 -5.21
CA PHE A 125 2.88 -27.69 -5.59
C PHE A 125 3.00 -28.71 -6.74
N LEU A 126 2.37 -28.39 -7.87
CA LEU A 126 2.28 -29.23 -9.05
C LEU A 126 2.45 -28.40 -10.34
N PRO A 127 3.12 -28.94 -11.38
CA PRO A 127 3.83 -30.23 -11.37
C PRO A 127 5.10 -30.14 -10.52
N GLN A 128 5.69 -31.26 -10.10
CA GLN A 128 6.94 -31.28 -9.31
C GLN A 128 8.20 -31.33 -10.19
N THR A 129 8.07 -31.05 -11.50
CA THR A 129 9.21 -30.91 -12.41
C THR A 129 9.93 -29.60 -12.15
N ARG A 130 11.26 -29.63 -12.05
CA ARG A 130 12.08 -28.46 -11.69
C ARG A 130 11.95 -27.33 -12.72
N GLU A 131 11.73 -27.70 -13.96
CA GLU A 131 11.62 -26.81 -15.12
C GLU A 131 10.40 -25.88 -15.01
N ALA A 132 9.32 -26.32 -14.35
CA ALA A 132 8.12 -25.53 -14.12
C ALA A 132 8.32 -24.37 -13.10
N TYR A 133 9.36 -24.45 -12.25
CA TYR A 133 9.70 -23.40 -11.28
C TYR A 133 10.79 -22.44 -11.77
N ARG A 134 11.20 -22.55 -13.03
CA ARG A 134 12.08 -21.58 -13.66
C ARG A 134 11.41 -20.22 -13.78
N SER A 135 12.17 -19.13 -13.64
CA SER A 135 11.65 -17.76 -13.75
C SER A 135 10.89 -17.53 -15.06
N GLU A 136 11.32 -18.12 -16.17
CA GLU A 136 10.63 -18.00 -17.46
C GLU A 136 9.29 -18.76 -17.50
N ALA A 137 9.22 -19.94 -16.87
CA ALA A 137 7.99 -20.74 -16.79
C ALA A 137 6.96 -20.13 -15.83
N LEU A 138 7.41 -19.59 -14.69
CA LEU A 138 6.58 -18.87 -13.74
C LEU A 138 6.04 -17.55 -14.33
N ALA A 139 6.87 -16.82 -15.10
CA ALA A 139 6.40 -15.66 -15.84
C ALA A 139 5.35 -16.04 -16.89
N ALA A 140 5.57 -17.09 -17.69
CA ALA A 140 4.57 -17.59 -18.64
C ALA A 140 3.25 -18.00 -17.98
N LEU A 141 3.27 -18.61 -16.78
CA LEU A 141 2.07 -18.89 -15.99
C LEU A 141 1.33 -17.60 -15.59
N ILE A 142 2.04 -16.56 -15.17
CA ILE A 142 1.43 -15.26 -14.87
C ILE A 142 0.80 -14.65 -16.14
N ALA A 143 1.47 -14.75 -17.30
CA ALA A 143 0.93 -14.27 -18.58
C ALA A 143 -0.39 -14.97 -18.94
N GLU A 144 -0.45 -16.30 -18.78
CA GLU A 144 -1.66 -17.09 -19.02
C GLU A 144 -2.79 -16.72 -18.04
N ALA A 145 -2.47 -16.57 -16.74
CA ALA A 145 -3.44 -16.14 -15.74
C ALA A 145 -3.98 -14.72 -15.99
N ILE A 146 -3.16 -13.82 -16.54
CA ILE A 146 -3.60 -12.49 -17.01
C ILE A 146 -4.51 -12.66 -18.23
N THR A 147 -4.14 -13.49 -19.21
CA THR A 147 -4.93 -13.69 -20.43
C THR A 147 -6.32 -14.25 -20.17
N GLN A 148 -6.49 -15.13 -19.19
CA GLN A 148 -7.81 -15.67 -18.81
C GLN A 148 -8.68 -14.74 -17.93
N HIS A 149 -8.15 -13.64 -17.42
CA HIS A 149 -8.88 -12.69 -16.56
C HIS A 149 -9.05 -11.30 -17.15
N ARG A 150 -8.18 -10.91 -18.09
CA ARG A 150 -8.27 -9.65 -18.82
C ARG A 150 -9.49 -9.66 -19.74
N ASP A 151 -10.25 -8.58 -19.70
CA ASP A 151 -11.30 -8.29 -20.67
C ASP A 151 -10.66 -7.94 -22.04
N ALA A 152 -10.34 -8.99 -22.79
CA ALA A 152 -9.69 -8.89 -24.09
C ALA A 152 -10.61 -8.27 -25.16
N GLU A 153 -11.92 -8.50 -25.06
CA GLU A 153 -12.92 -7.98 -26.00
C GLU A 153 -13.00 -6.45 -25.96
N ASN A 154 -12.94 -5.85 -24.77
CA ASN A 154 -12.88 -4.38 -24.60
C ASN A 154 -11.45 -3.86 -24.48
N GLY A 155 -10.45 -4.61 -24.96
CA GLY A 155 -9.06 -4.17 -25.10
C GLY A 155 -8.36 -3.78 -23.79
N GLN A 156 -8.81 -4.34 -22.65
CA GLN A 156 -8.37 -3.96 -21.31
C GLN A 156 -6.84 -3.99 -21.20
N LYS A 157 -6.28 -2.93 -20.60
CA LYS A 157 -4.83 -2.82 -20.36
C LYS A 157 -4.44 -3.37 -18.99
N VAL A 158 -3.16 -3.61 -18.78
CA VAL A 158 -2.61 -4.29 -17.60
C VAL A 158 -1.56 -3.40 -16.93
N VAL A 159 -1.61 -3.31 -15.60
CA VAL A 159 -0.56 -2.69 -14.78
C VAL A 159 0.00 -3.76 -13.85
N LEU A 160 1.29 -4.03 -13.95
CA LEU A 160 1.95 -5.01 -13.08
C LEU A 160 2.35 -4.36 -11.75
N ILE A 161 2.15 -5.07 -10.64
CA ILE A 161 2.56 -4.68 -9.29
C ILE A 161 3.36 -5.86 -8.71
N GLY A 162 4.67 -5.82 -8.87
CA GLY A 162 5.58 -6.84 -8.37
C GLY A 162 6.11 -6.51 -6.98
N HIS A 163 6.36 -7.54 -6.16
CA HIS A 163 7.19 -7.44 -4.96
C HIS A 163 8.38 -8.39 -5.03
N SER A 164 9.59 -7.92 -4.74
CA SER A 164 10.79 -8.77 -4.62
C SER A 164 11.05 -9.57 -5.90
N MET A 165 11.13 -10.91 -5.84
CA MET A 165 11.19 -11.79 -7.01
C MET A 165 10.00 -11.59 -7.98
N GLY A 166 8.84 -11.17 -7.50
CA GLY A 166 7.70 -10.80 -8.33
C GLY A 166 8.02 -9.66 -9.30
N CYS A 167 8.84 -8.68 -8.89
CA CYS A 167 9.35 -7.63 -9.79
C CYS A 167 10.15 -8.23 -10.96
N SER A 168 10.98 -9.24 -10.67
CA SER A 168 11.76 -9.94 -11.69
C SER A 168 10.88 -10.68 -12.69
N LEU A 169 9.82 -11.36 -12.22
CA LEU A 169 8.85 -12.03 -13.09
C LEU A 169 8.04 -11.02 -13.93
N SER A 170 7.59 -9.92 -13.32
CA SER A 170 6.91 -8.83 -14.03
C SER A 170 7.79 -8.16 -15.09
N THR A 171 9.08 -8.00 -14.82
CA THR A 171 10.05 -7.44 -15.79
C THR A 171 10.24 -8.37 -16.99
N LEU A 172 10.21 -9.68 -16.79
CA LEU A 172 10.20 -10.66 -17.91
C LEU A 172 8.94 -10.56 -18.77
N LEU A 173 7.81 -10.08 -18.25
CA LEU A 173 6.57 -9.91 -19.02
C LEU A 173 6.51 -8.57 -19.77
N ALA A 174 7.03 -7.51 -19.16
CA ALA A 174 6.89 -6.14 -19.65
C ALA A 174 8.02 -5.65 -20.56
N SER A 175 9.16 -6.35 -20.58
CA SER A 175 10.37 -5.87 -21.27
C SER A 175 10.42 -6.27 -22.74
N SER A 176 10.71 -5.29 -23.61
CA SER A 176 10.89 -5.48 -25.06
C SER A 176 12.15 -6.26 -25.44
N THR A 177 12.98 -6.63 -24.48
CA THR A 177 14.20 -7.45 -24.66
C THR A 177 14.09 -8.80 -23.94
N SER A 178 12.94 -9.09 -23.33
CA SER A 178 12.65 -10.38 -22.71
C SER A 178 12.41 -11.48 -23.74
N PRO A 179 12.80 -12.74 -23.47
CA PRO A 179 12.36 -13.89 -24.27
C PRO A 179 10.83 -14.13 -24.24
N LEU A 180 10.07 -13.43 -23.39
CA LEU A 180 8.61 -13.53 -23.29
C LEU A 180 7.87 -12.28 -23.83
N ASN A 181 8.57 -11.39 -24.55
CA ASN A 181 7.99 -10.15 -25.08
C ASN A 181 6.68 -10.38 -25.86
N ASP A 182 6.61 -11.46 -26.64
CA ASP A 182 5.49 -11.68 -27.57
C ASP A 182 4.25 -12.29 -26.89
N SER A 183 4.26 -12.51 -25.57
CA SER A 183 3.13 -13.14 -24.84
C SER A 183 2.02 -12.16 -24.47
N ILE A 184 2.35 -11.06 -23.77
CA ILE A 184 1.36 -10.06 -23.29
C ILE A 184 1.87 -8.60 -23.23
N SER A 185 3.09 -8.32 -23.71
CA SER A 185 3.75 -7.02 -23.48
C SER A 185 2.95 -5.82 -23.99
N GLU A 186 2.30 -5.96 -25.14
CA GLU A 186 1.46 -4.92 -25.78
C GLU A 186 0.19 -4.54 -24.99
N HIS A 187 -0.17 -5.34 -23.99
CA HIS A 187 -1.27 -5.05 -23.08
C HIS A 187 -0.79 -4.41 -21.77
N ILE A 188 0.49 -4.56 -21.43
CA ILE A 188 1.08 -3.96 -20.22
C ILE A 188 1.36 -2.48 -20.50
N THR A 189 0.71 -1.61 -19.73
CA THR A 189 0.80 -0.14 -19.87
C THR A 189 1.53 0.53 -18.71
N GLY A 190 1.94 -0.22 -17.68
CA GLY A 190 2.67 0.32 -16.54
C GLY A 190 3.16 -0.76 -15.57
N PHE A 191 4.16 -0.40 -14.75
CA PHE A 191 4.78 -1.33 -13.81
C PHE A 191 5.19 -0.63 -12.49
N ILE A 192 4.74 -1.20 -11.38
CA ILE A 192 5.18 -0.86 -10.02
C ILE A 192 6.09 -1.98 -9.53
N ALA A 193 7.32 -1.64 -9.17
CA ALA A 193 8.34 -2.57 -8.71
C ALA A 193 8.69 -2.28 -7.24
N ILE A 194 8.16 -3.09 -6.32
CA ILE A 194 8.29 -2.93 -4.87
C ILE A 194 9.44 -3.82 -4.35
N CYS A 195 10.42 -3.24 -3.67
CA CYS A 195 11.66 -3.92 -3.27
C CYS A 195 12.29 -4.73 -4.42
N PRO A 196 12.56 -4.12 -5.59
CA PRO A 196 13.00 -4.87 -6.77
C PRO A 196 14.42 -5.39 -6.61
N ARG A 197 14.71 -6.54 -7.24
CA ARG A 197 16.07 -7.02 -7.45
C ARG A 197 16.56 -6.66 -8.85
N ALA A 198 17.65 -5.89 -8.91
CA ALA A 198 18.28 -5.43 -10.14
C ALA A 198 19.12 -6.52 -10.82
N GLU A 199 19.94 -7.22 -10.03
CA GLU A 199 20.95 -8.13 -10.54
C GLU A 199 20.49 -9.60 -10.52
N THR A 200 20.95 -10.33 -11.53
CA THR A 200 20.86 -11.80 -11.56
C THR A 200 21.73 -12.43 -10.45
N LEU A 201 21.68 -13.76 -10.31
CA LEU A 201 22.47 -14.46 -9.30
C LEU A 201 23.93 -14.62 -9.79
N THR A 202 24.88 -14.15 -8.99
CA THR A 202 26.31 -14.23 -9.32
C THR A 202 26.79 -15.69 -9.35
N ALA A 203 27.92 -15.96 -10.03
CA ALA A 203 28.48 -17.32 -10.12
C ALA A 203 28.74 -17.96 -8.73
N SER A 204 29.12 -17.17 -7.72
CA SER A 204 29.29 -17.64 -6.34
C SER A 204 27.97 -17.96 -5.64
N GLN A 205 26.92 -17.15 -5.87
CA GLN A 205 25.56 -17.42 -5.38
C GLN A 205 24.97 -18.67 -6.06
N VAL A 206 25.17 -18.83 -7.37
CA VAL A 206 24.77 -20.03 -8.12
C VAL A 206 25.50 -21.27 -7.62
N SER A 207 26.82 -21.21 -7.39
CA SER A 207 27.56 -22.34 -6.79
C SER A 207 27.02 -22.71 -5.41
N ARG A 208 26.72 -21.72 -4.55
CA ARG A 208 26.12 -21.98 -3.22
C ARG A 208 24.75 -22.65 -3.32
N LEU A 209 23.88 -22.18 -4.22
CA LEU A 209 22.56 -22.79 -4.46
C LEU A 209 22.67 -24.19 -5.09
N GLN A 210 23.65 -24.41 -5.97
CA GLN A 210 23.96 -25.75 -6.51
C GLN A 210 24.41 -26.72 -5.42
N HIS A 211 25.13 -26.27 -4.40
CA HIS A 211 25.43 -27.10 -3.22
C HIS A 211 24.17 -27.34 -2.36
N MET A 212 23.34 -26.32 -2.14
CA MET A 212 22.06 -26.48 -1.43
C MET A 212 21.09 -27.46 -2.12
N ARG A 213 21.20 -27.66 -3.44
CA ARG A 213 20.45 -28.71 -4.18
C ARG A 213 20.61 -30.12 -3.59
N TYR A 214 21.77 -30.43 -3.00
CA TYR A 214 22.06 -31.74 -2.43
C TYR A 214 21.73 -31.83 -0.93
N MET A 215 21.24 -30.76 -0.32
CA MET A 215 20.83 -30.76 1.09
C MET A 215 19.53 -31.58 1.25
N PRO A 216 19.51 -32.63 2.09
CA PRO A 216 18.28 -33.36 2.38
C PRO A 216 17.23 -32.43 2.98
N MET A 217 15.98 -32.50 2.50
CA MET A 217 14.92 -31.59 2.93
C MET A 217 14.70 -31.54 4.47
N PRO A 218 14.79 -32.66 5.24
CA PRO A 218 14.72 -32.60 6.70
C PRO A 218 15.81 -31.73 7.35
N LEU A 219 17.02 -31.70 6.77
CA LEU A 219 18.11 -30.86 7.27
C LEU A 219 17.86 -29.37 6.97
N PHE A 220 17.29 -29.07 5.79
CA PHE A 220 16.89 -27.72 5.44
C PHE A 220 15.71 -27.21 6.29
N GLU A 221 14.76 -28.09 6.63
CA GLU A 221 13.70 -27.80 7.61
C GLU A 221 14.27 -27.52 9.01
N MET A 222 15.23 -28.32 9.49
CA MET A 222 15.93 -28.04 10.75
C MET A 222 16.62 -26.68 10.75
N PHE A 223 17.27 -26.31 9.65
CA PHE A 223 17.86 -24.97 9.47
C PHE A 223 16.79 -23.87 9.51
N ARG A 224 15.68 -24.00 8.77
CA ARG A 224 14.60 -23.01 8.77
C ARG A 224 13.83 -22.95 10.09
N TRP A 225 13.76 -24.05 10.84
CA TRP A 225 13.26 -24.06 12.22
C TRP A 225 14.19 -23.28 13.15
N TRP A 226 15.50 -23.48 13.04
CA TRP A 226 16.51 -22.75 13.81
C TRP A 226 16.51 -21.24 13.50
N ASP A 227 16.39 -20.85 12.21
CA ASP A 227 16.31 -19.45 11.78
C ASP A 227 15.06 -18.71 12.31
N ARG A 228 13.98 -19.46 12.57
CA ARG A 228 12.73 -18.99 13.19
C ARG A 228 12.75 -19.01 14.73
N ARG A 229 13.85 -19.44 15.37
CA ARG A 229 13.97 -19.43 16.83
C ARG A 229 13.90 -18.00 17.36
N GLY A 230 12.97 -17.73 18.28
CA GLY A 230 12.60 -16.39 18.75
C GLY A 230 11.23 -15.90 18.25
N GLY A 231 10.59 -16.60 17.30
CA GLY A 231 9.26 -16.22 16.80
C GLY A 231 9.28 -14.85 16.13
N ALA A 232 8.47 -13.92 16.62
CA ALA A 232 8.36 -12.55 16.10
C ALA A 232 9.69 -11.77 16.21
N GLU A 233 10.55 -12.13 17.18
CA GLU A 233 11.89 -11.54 17.37
C GLU A 233 13.01 -12.45 16.81
N SER A 234 12.67 -13.39 15.92
CA SER A 234 13.68 -14.26 15.29
C SER A 234 14.47 -13.55 14.19
N ALA A 235 15.68 -14.04 13.92
CA ALA A 235 16.51 -13.57 12.82
C ALA A 235 15.79 -13.67 11.46
N SER A 236 14.97 -14.71 11.26
CA SER A 236 14.11 -14.86 10.08
C SER A 236 13.08 -13.73 9.90
N VAL A 237 12.62 -13.09 10.97
CA VAL A 237 11.68 -11.96 10.91
C VAL A 237 12.43 -10.65 10.76
N SER A 238 13.43 -10.38 11.60
CA SER A 238 14.19 -9.13 11.55
C SER A 238 14.92 -8.91 10.22
N ARG A 239 15.27 -9.98 9.49
CA ARG A 239 15.87 -9.91 8.14
C ARG A 239 14.98 -9.19 7.11
N TYR A 240 13.67 -9.34 7.23
CA TYR A 240 12.70 -8.83 6.25
C TYR A 240 11.88 -7.67 6.78
N ALA A 241 11.40 -7.76 8.02
CA ALA A 241 10.61 -6.71 8.67
C ALA A 241 11.48 -5.58 9.24
N GLY A 242 12.75 -5.85 9.56
CA GLY A 242 13.59 -4.96 10.38
C GLY A 242 13.45 -5.29 11.88
N LYS A 243 14.43 -4.85 12.68
CA LYS A 243 14.41 -5.05 14.14
C LYS A 243 13.39 -4.17 14.84
N ASP A 244 13.23 -2.94 14.34
CA ASP A 244 12.43 -1.89 14.96
C ASP A 244 10.98 -1.84 14.41
N ALA A 245 10.57 -2.87 13.66
CA ALA A 245 9.20 -3.02 13.19
C ALA A 245 8.20 -3.22 14.34
N ASP A 246 6.97 -2.78 14.11
CA ASP A 246 5.88 -2.95 15.06
C ASP A 246 5.49 -4.43 15.26
N SER A 247 4.77 -4.70 16.35
CA SER A 247 4.39 -6.06 16.75
C SER A 247 3.46 -6.77 15.77
N GLU A 248 2.63 -6.04 15.00
CA GLU A 248 1.74 -6.62 14.00
C GLU A 248 2.54 -7.02 12.75
N THR A 249 3.38 -6.13 12.23
CA THR A 249 4.30 -6.39 11.12
C THR A 249 5.20 -7.61 11.39
N LYS A 250 5.78 -7.70 12.60
CA LYS A 250 6.59 -8.87 13.00
C LYS A 250 5.78 -10.17 13.07
N ARG A 251 4.53 -10.13 13.55
CA ARG A 251 3.63 -11.29 13.56
C ARG A 251 3.23 -11.72 12.15
N LEU A 252 2.92 -10.78 11.26
CA LEU A 252 2.61 -11.03 9.85
C LEU A 252 3.81 -11.68 9.13
N GLN A 253 5.01 -11.14 9.30
CA GLN A 253 6.23 -11.71 8.72
C GLN A 253 6.54 -13.11 9.29
N LEU A 254 6.36 -13.34 10.59
CA LEU A 254 6.48 -14.69 11.16
C LEU A 254 5.49 -15.66 10.50
N ARG A 255 4.22 -15.27 10.37
CA ARG A 255 3.19 -16.08 9.72
C ARG A 255 3.57 -16.45 8.29
N PHE A 256 4.00 -15.48 7.48
CA PHE A 256 4.45 -15.76 6.10
C PHE A 256 5.68 -16.68 6.09
N ASN A 257 6.61 -16.54 7.03
CA ASN A 257 7.76 -17.45 7.19
C ASN A 257 7.34 -18.89 7.56
N GLU A 258 6.27 -19.07 8.34
CA GLU A 258 5.73 -20.39 8.69
C GLU A 258 4.87 -21.02 7.58
N GLN A 259 4.15 -20.21 6.79
CA GLN A 259 3.34 -20.66 5.64
C GLN A 259 4.18 -21.04 4.42
N SER A 260 5.38 -20.48 4.29
CA SER A 260 6.31 -20.77 3.19
C SER A 260 6.87 -22.19 3.30
N LYS A 261 6.39 -23.10 2.43
CA LYS A 261 6.84 -24.51 2.32
C LYS A 261 8.28 -24.60 1.80
N SER A 262 9.14 -25.41 2.43
CA SER A 262 10.57 -25.48 2.09
C SER A 262 10.88 -26.04 0.72
N GLU A 263 10.13 -27.05 0.27
CA GLU A 263 10.29 -27.66 -1.05
C GLU A 263 9.99 -26.65 -2.16
N VAL A 264 8.92 -25.87 -1.99
CA VAL A 264 8.51 -24.78 -2.90
C VAL A 264 9.57 -23.68 -2.94
N PHE A 265 10.02 -23.23 -1.77
CA PHE A 265 11.09 -22.24 -1.65
C PHE A 265 12.36 -22.71 -2.37
N MET A 266 12.77 -23.96 -2.16
CA MET A 266 13.95 -24.53 -2.80
C MET A 266 13.77 -24.68 -4.31
N ALA A 267 12.59 -25.12 -4.78
CA ALA A 267 12.28 -25.25 -6.21
C ALA A 267 12.38 -23.90 -6.94
N MET A 268 11.76 -22.84 -6.39
CA MET A 268 11.83 -21.49 -6.97
C MET A 268 13.22 -20.87 -6.88
N ALA A 269 13.95 -21.05 -5.77
CA ALA A 269 15.33 -20.58 -5.62
C ALA A 269 16.27 -21.27 -6.61
N LEU A 270 16.13 -22.58 -6.82
CA LEU A 270 16.89 -23.36 -7.80
C LEU A 270 16.46 -23.10 -9.25
N GLY A 271 15.22 -22.63 -9.47
CA GLY A 271 14.68 -22.22 -10.76
C GLY A 271 15.08 -20.80 -11.18
N SER A 272 15.39 -19.95 -10.20
CA SER A 272 15.91 -18.57 -10.38
C SER A 272 17.36 -18.52 -10.90
N MET A 273 18.08 -19.65 -10.88
CA MET A 273 19.49 -19.71 -11.29
C MET A 273 19.68 -19.52 -12.81
N PRO A 274 20.53 -18.55 -13.23
CA PRO A 274 20.97 -18.44 -14.61
C PRO A 274 21.88 -19.61 -15.01
N LYS A 275 22.00 -19.84 -16.32
CA LYS A 275 23.08 -20.65 -16.91
C LYS A 275 24.20 -19.70 -17.34
N TYR A 276 25.43 -19.94 -16.90
CA TYR A 276 26.58 -19.16 -17.35
C TYR A 276 27.12 -19.70 -18.67
N ARG A 277 27.32 -18.82 -19.66
CA ARG A 277 28.01 -19.06 -20.93
C ARG A 277 28.92 -17.87 -21.21
N ASP A 278 30.20 -18.10 -21.48
CA ASP A 278 31.19 -17.04 -21.76
C ASP A 278 31.20 -15.91 -20.72
N ASN A 279 31.15 -16.29 -19.43
CA ASN A 279 30.99 -15.41 -18.25
C ASN A 279 29.72 -14.54 -18.22
N LYS A 280 28.78 -14.72 -19.16
CA LYS A 280 27.47 -14.05 -19.16
C LYS A 280 26.38 -14.97 -18.61
N ALA A 281 25.51 -14.41 -17.79
CA ALA A 281 24.32 -15.09 -17.28
C ALA A 281 23.22 -15.14 -18.34
N VAL A 282 22.66 -16.33 -18.58
CA VAL A 282 21.58 -16.56 -19.55
C VAL A 282 20.39 -17.23 -18.85
N GLY A 283 19.22 -16.57 -18.92
CA GLY A 283 17.99 -16.98 -18.22
C GLY A 283 18.03 -16.74 -16.71
N GLY A 284 17.01 -17.22 -16.00
CA GLY A 284 16.82 -16.98 -14.56
C GLY A 284 16.31 -15.57 -14.26
N LEU A 285 16.77 -14.96 -13.17
CA LEU A 285 16.38 -13.59 -12.82
C LEU A 285 16.98 -12.56 -13.82
N PRO A 286 16.20 -11.53 -14.22
CA PRO A 286 16.63 -10.51 -15.17
C PRO A 286 17.77 -9.66 -14.61
N GLY A 287 18.67 -9.24 -15.50
CA GLY A 287 19.70 -8.23 -15.23
C GLY A 287 19.56 -7.03 -16.18
N GLU A 288 20.62 -6.23 -16.30
CA GLU A 288 20.67 -4.98 -17.08
C GLU A 288 19.97 -5.06 -18.45
N ALA A 289 20.23 -6.11 -19.24
CA ALA A 289 19.68 -6.25 -20.58
C ALA A 289 18.15 -6.31 -20.61
N VAL A 290 17.53 -7.02 -19.66
CA VAL A 290 16.06 -7.17 -19.59
C VAL A 290 15.43 -5.97 -18.89
N TRP A 291 16.03 -5.47 -17.80
CA TRP A 291 15.57 -4.24 -17.15
C TRP A 291 15.57 -3.06 -18.13
N SER A 292 16.63 -2.88 -18.91
CA SER A 292 16.73 -1.84 -19.95
C SER A 292 15.75 -2.02 -21.12
N GLY A 293 14.98 -3.11 -21.21
CA GLY A 293 13.95 -3.27 -22.24
C GLY A 293 12.57 -2.73 -21.85
N LEU A 294 12.38 -2.23 -20.62
CA LEU A 294 11.12 -1.62 -20.20
C LEU A 294 10.92 -0.26 -20.87
N ARG A 295 9.85 -0.12 -21.66
CA ARG A 295 9.48 1.12 -22.37
C ARG A 295 8.17 1.75 -21.86
N ILE A 296 7.70 1.29 -20.71
CA ILE A 296 6.43 1.68 -20.07
C ILE A 296 6.69 2.55 -18.83
N PRO A 297 5.73 3.40 -18.41
CA PRO A 297 5.77 4.07 -17.11
C PRO A 297 6.09 3.10 -15.97
N THR A 298 7.21 3.32 -15.29
CA THR A 298 7.78 2.41 -14.29
C THR A 298 8.04 3.16 -12.98
N PHE A 299 7.59 2.61 -11.85
CA PHE A 299 7.85 3.15 -10.51
C PHE A 299 8.59 2.11 -9.66
N CYS A 300 9.84 2.40 -9.30
CA CYS A 300 10.65 1.56 -8.41
C CYS A 300 10.63 2.11 -6.98
N ILE A 301 10.27 1.26 -6.01
CA ILE A 301 10.13 1.63 -4.60
C ILE A 301 10.98 0.70 -3.74
N GLY A 302 11.81 1.26 -2.84
CA GLY A 302 12.59 0.51 -1.85
C GLY A 302 12.34 0.97 -0.43
N GLY A 303 12.79 0.20 0.57
CA GLY A 303 12.82 0.61 1.97
C GLY A 303 14.27 0.78 2.43
N GLU A 304 14.58 1.85 3.16
CA GLU A 304 15.94 2.18 3.60
C GLU A 304 16.63 1.05 4.41
N LEU A 305 15.85 0.27 5.16
CA LEU A 305 16.30 -0.87 5.97
C LEU A 305 16.04 -2.23 5.29
N ASP A 306 15.86 -2.26 3.97
CA ASP A 306 15.77 -3.50 3.21
C ASP A 306 17.16 -4.15 3.05
N HIS A 307 17.41 -5.22 3.79
CA HIS A 307 18.64 -6.01 3.70
C HIS A 307 18.53 -7.24 2.77
N VAL A 308 17.36 -7.46 2.15
CA VAL A 308 17.10 -8.57 1.22
C VAL A 308 17.30 -8.12 -0.23
N THR A 309 16.83 -6.90 -0.52
CA THR A 309 17.04 -6.16 -1.77
C THR A 309 17.37 -4.72 -1.41
N SER A 310 18.67 -4.41 -1.25
CA SER A 310 19.14 -3.08 -0.84
C SER A 310 18.60 -1.97 -1.74
N PRO A 311 18.38 -0.74 -1.23
CA PRO A 311 17.98 0.42 -2.02
C PRO A 311 18.84 0.67 -3.28
N GLU A 312 20.11 0.28 -3.25
CA GLU A 312 21.04 0.28 -4.39
C GLU A 312 20.47 -0.44 -5.62
N ASN A 313 19.58 -1.42 -5.45
CA ASN A 313 18.88 -2.07 -6.57
C ASN A 313 17.94 -1.10 -7.30
N VAL A 314 17.24 -0.22 -6.57
CA VAL A 314 16.40 0.83 -7.15
C VAL A 314 17.26 1.83 -7.93
N GLU A 315 18.39 2.23 -7.36
CA GLU A 315 19.36 3.14 -8.00
C GLU A 315 19.98 2.52 -9.27
N LEU A 316 20.33 1.24 -9.22
CA LEU A 316 20.93 0.51 -10.35
C LEU A 316 19.92 0.31 -11.49
N ILE A 317 18.68 -0.07 -11.19
CA ILE A 317 17.59 -0.11 -12.17
C ILE A 317 17.36 1.28 -12.76
N ALA A 318 17.35 2.32 -11.93
CA ALA A 318 17.16 3.70 -12.39
C ALA A 318 18.32 4.18 -13.28
N LYS A 319 19.56 3.77 -13.01
CA LYS A 319 20.72 4.02 -13.87
C LYS A 319 20.61 3.34 -15.23
N TRP A 320 20.04 2.15 -15.29
CA TRP A 320 19.82 1.43 -16.55
C TRP A 320 18.66 2.03 -17.36
N LEU A 321 17.54 2.33 -16.71
CA LEU A 321 16.33 2.90 -17.31
C LEU A 321 16.50 4.38 -17.69
N GLY A 322 17.17 5.18 -16.85
CA GLY A 322 17.40 6.61 -17.06
C GLY A 322 18.21 6.94 -18.32
N ARG A 323 18.96 5.97 -18.86
CA ARG A 323 19.62 6.08 -20.18
C ARG A 323 18.64 6.19 -21.36
N GLN A 324 17.36 5.89 -21.16
CA GLN A 324 16.32 5.97 -22.20
C GLN A 324 15.52 7.27 -22.18
N VAL A 325 15.67 8.10 -21.15
CA VAL A 325 15.07 9.43 -21.12
C VAL A 325 15.89 10.33 -22.05
N PRO A 326 15.30 10.95 -23.09
CA PRO A 326 16.02 11.92 -23.91
C PRO A 326 16.48 13.08 -23.01
N ARG A 327 17.80 13.29 -22.89
CA ARG A 327 18.32 14.56 -22.38
C ARG A 327 17.88 15.65 -23.36
N GLU A 328 16.98 16.52 -22.94
CA GLU A 328 16.79 17.80 -23.63
C GLU A 328 18.14 18.51 -23.70
N ARG A 329 18.61 18.74 -24.93
CA ARG A 329 19.88 19.41 -25.16
C ARG A 329 19.69 20.90 -24.91
N THR A 330 20.03 21.35 -23.71
CA THR A 330 20.42 22.76 -23.51
C THR A 330 21.62 23.03 -24.41
N ASN A 331 21.41 23.78 -25.49
CA ASN A 331 22.46 24.14 -26.43
C ASN A 331 23.53 25.00 -25.72
N THR A 332 24.72 24.44 -25.53
CA THR A 332 25.94 25.20 -25.21
C THR A 332 26.86 25.19 -26.42
N ASN A 333 26.85 26.29 -27.18
CA ASN A 333 27.78 26.51 -28.29
C ASN A 333 29.07 27.16 -27.78
N GLY A 334 30.21 26.55 -28.07
CA GLY A 334 31.56 27.09 -27.79
C GLY A 334 32.02 26.94 -26.33
N SER A 335 33.27 26.60 -26.02
CA SER A 335 34.45 26.40 -26.88
C SER A 335 35.42 25.36 -26.27
N SER A 336 36.50 25.07 -26.98
CA SER A 336 37.40 23.91 -26.82
C SER A 336 38.30 23.89 -25.57
N LEU A 337 38.46 22.69 -25.00
CA LEU A 337 39.64 22.22 -24.22
C LEU A 337 40.93 22.25 -25.10
N PRO A 338 42.18 22.16 -24.55
CA PRO A 338 42.63 21.61 -23.25
C PRO A 338 43.51 22.60 -22.42
N SER A 339 44.09 22.32 -21.24
CA SER A 339 44.92 21.16 -20.87
C SER A 339 45.36 21.17 -19.39
N SER A 340 45.82 19.99 -18.92
CA SER A 340 46.78 19.74 -17.83
C SER A 340 46.37 19.95 -16.35
N ALA A 341 46.40 18.81 -15.64
CA ALA A 341 46.85 18.50 -14.27
C ALA A 341 47.27 19.61 -13.27
N GLY A 342 46.96 19.33 -12.00
CA GLY A 342 47.31 20.09 -10.78
C GLY A 342 46.09 20.15 -9.86
N GLU A 343 45.84 19.14 -9.02
CA GLU A 343 46.34 19.02 -7.64
C GLU A 343 45.87 20.13 -6.67
N ILE A 344 45.24 19.69 -5.59
CA ILE A 344 44.76 20.46 -4.43
C ILE A 344 45.97 20.96 -3.62
N PRO A 345 46.03 22.26 -3.26
CA PRO A 345 46.05 22.67 -1.84
C PRO A 345 45.34 24.05 -1.62
N VAL A 346 45.05 24.62 -0.43
CA VAL A 346 45.29 24.34 1.00
C VAL A 346 43.97 24.62 1.78
N ILE A 347 43.82 24.20 3.05
CA ILE A 347 42.89 24.81 4.04
C ILE A 347 43.73 25.27 5.25
N ASP A 348 43.34 26.39 5.89
CA ASP A 348 43.82 27.02 7.17
C ASP A 348 44.54 28.39 7.00
N ASN A 349 44.41 29.40 7.88
CA ASN A 349 43.50 29.60 9.03
C ASN A 349 43.45 31.09 9.50
N THR A 350 42.25 31.67 9.73
CA THR A 350 41.87 32.66 10.80
C THR A 350 42.60 34.04 10.96
N PRO A 351 42.10 35.02 11.77
CA PRO A 351 40.72 35.50 12.02
C PRO A 351 40.55 37.06 12.16
N ILE A 352 39.30 37.54 12.42
CA ILE A 352 38.84 38.90 12.92
C ILE A 352 39.07 40.07 11.90
N GLU A 353 38.20 41.05 11.64
CA GLU A 353 37.26 41.83 12.47
C GLU A 353 35.85 42.11 11.89
N GLU A 354 34.97 42.61 12.77
CA GLU A 354 33.56 42.90 12.54
C GLU A 354 33.30 44.15 11.69
N ASN A 355 32.27 44.11 10.84
CA ASN A 355 31.35 45.25 10.74
C ASN A 355 29.97 44.81 10.25
N GLY A 356 28.92 45.23 10.97
CA GLY A 356 27.58 44.70 10.78
C GLY A 356 26.85 45.31 9.59
N LYS A 357 26.06 44.48 8.89
CA LYS A 357 24.72 44.82 8.39
C LYS A 357 23.96 43.57 7.95
N SER A 358 22.77 43.42 8.50
CA SER A 358 21.75 42.46 8.06
C SER A 358 21.34 42.73 6.60
N PHE A 359 21.29 41.70 5.77
CA PHE A 359 20.51 41.74 4.53
C PHE A 359 19.83 40.40 4.24
N VAL A 360 18.51 40.43 4.12
CA VAL A 360 17.67 39.31 3.70
C VAL A 360 17.47 39.45 2.19
N PRO A 361 17.73 38.41 1.36
CA PRO A 361 17.32 38.42 -0.04
C PRO A 361 15.81 38.15 -0.16
N GLU A 362 15.06 39.24 -0.12
CA GLU A 362 13.68 39.32 -0.60
C GLU A 362 13.64 38.91 -2.10
N PHE A 363 12.81 37.92 -2.47
CA PHE A 363 12.61 37.55 -3.87
C PHE A 363 11.24 38.07 -4.34
N SER A 364 11.27 39.18 -5.09
CA SER A 364 10.08 39.84 -5.62
C SER A 364 9.38 39.01 -6.69
N ALA A 365 8.05 38.98 -6.63
CA ALA A 365 7.24 38.49 -7.73
C ALA A 365 7.18 39.50 -8.89
N THR A 366 7.41 39.02 -10.11
CA THR A 366 6.81 39.58 -11.33
C THR A 366 6.16 38.42 -12.08
N GLY A 367 4.84 38.48 -12.25
CA GLY A 367 4.08 37.46 -12.97
C GLY A 367 4.03 37.71 -14.48
N GLN A 368 3.08 37.04 -15.14
CA GLN A 368 2.76 37.10 -16.58
C GLN A 368 3.78 36.39 -17.48
N ASP A 369 3.59 35.07 -17.62
CA ASP A 369 2.97 34.51 -18.84
C ASP A 369 2.70 33.01 -18.69
N LEU A 370 1.41 32.61 -18.71
CA LEU A 370 0.84 31.27 -19.02
C LEU A 370 -0.64 31.17 -18.60
N VAL A 371 -1.48 32.12 -19.06
CA VAL A 371 -2.95 32.01 -18.99
C VAL A 371 -3.56 32.40 -20.34
N SER A 372 -3.39 31.53 -21.34
CA SER A 372 -4.16 31.60 -22.59
C SER A 372 -4.05 30.30 -23.39
N GLU A 373 -4.88 29.30 -23.05
CA GLU A 373 -5.47 28.35 -24.01
C GLU A 373 -6.52 27.46 -23.32
N ILE A 374 -7.62 28.08 -22.89
CA ILE A 374 -8.90 27.38 -22.65
C ILE A 374 -9.98 28.14 -23.41
N ARG A 375 -10.15 27.80 -24.70
CA ARG A 375 -11.43 27.97 -25.41
C ARG A 375 -11.66 26.78 -26.32
N GLN A 376 -12.81 26.14 -26.05
CA GLN A 376 -13.61 25.25 -26.90
C GLN A 376 -12.99 24.85 -28.25
N ASP A 377 -12.71 23.56 -28.40
CA ASP A 377 -12.92 22.90 -29.67
C ASP A 377 -13.80 21.66 -29.49
N SER A 378 -14.80 21.54 -30.35
CA SER A 378 -15.82 20.51 -30.30
C SER A 378 -15.53 19.39 -31.30
N ALA A 379 -15.72 18.14 -30.85
CA ALA A 379 -15.92 16.96 -31.69
C ALA A 379 -14.80 16.58 -32.67
N THR A 380 -13.78 15.88 -32.17
CA THR A 380 -13.20 14.69 -32.85
C THR A 380 -12.53 13.80 -31.80
N PRO A 381 -12.57 12.45 -31.93
CA PRO A 381 -11.91 11.57 -30.97
C PRO A 381 -10.40 11.55 -31.22
N ASP A 382 -9.66 12.33 -30.45
CA ASP A 382 -8.19 12.43 -30.58
C ASP A 382 -7.54 11.06 -30.31
N LEU A 383 -6.65 10.64 -31.23
CA LEU A 383 -5.97 9.34 -31.16
C LEU A 383 -5.09 9.27 -29.90
N PRO A 384 -5.02 8.11 -29.19
CA PRO A 384 -4.23 8.00 -27.98
C PRO A 384 -2.73 8.19 -28.29
N LYS A 385 -2.22 9.38 -27.95
CA LYS A 385 -0.79 9.72 -27.99
C LYS A 385 -0.06 8.70 -27.10
N LYS A 386 0.91 7.98 -27.68
CA LYS A 386 1.68 6.95 -26.95
C LYS A 386 2.23 7.54 -25.64
N PRO A 387 2.04 6.87 -24.48
CA PRO A 387 2.54 7.39 -23.21
C PRO A 387 4.05 7.59 -23.30
N LYS A 388 4.52 8.81 -22.95
CA LYS A 388 5.95 9.08 -22.81
C LYS A 388 6.50 8.15 -21.72
N PHE A 389 7.67 7.58 -21.95
CA PHE A 389 8.36 6.78 -20.93
C PHE A 389 8.62 7.65 -19.70
N VAL A 390 8.14 7.22 -18.53
CA VAL A 390 8.33 7.88 -17.24
C VAL A 390 8.95 6.89 -16.28
N LEU A 391 10.02 7.30 -15.62
CA LEU A 391 10.62 6.59 -14.50
C LEU A 391 10.41 7.41 -13.22
N LYS A 392 9.79 6.81 -12.21
CA LYS A 392 9.79 7.33 -10.83
C LYS A 392 10.57 6.39 -9.92
N THR A 393 11.26 6.94 -8.95
CA THR A 393 11.98 6.21 -7.91
C THR A 393 11.63 6.79 -6.54
N THR A 394 11.59 5.95 -5.51
CA THR A 394 11.42 6.38 -4.12
C THR A 394 12.05 5.35 -3.19
N VAL A 395 12.83 5.82 -2.21
CA VAL A 395 13.24 5.01 -1.06
C VAL A 395 12.46 5.54 0.13
N LEU A 396 11.62 4.69 0.73
CA LEU A 396 10.92 5.05 1.96
C LEU A 396 11.93 5.05 3.13
N PRO A 397 11.93 6.08 3.99
CA PRO A 397 12.88 6.19 5.08
C PRO A 397 12.62 5.15 6.18
N LYS A 398 13.53 5.03 7.15
CA LYS A 398 13.34 4.20 8.36
C LYS A 398 11.95 4.47 8.99
N PRO A 399 11.21 3.44 9.42
CA PRO A 399 11.62 2.03 9.56
C PRO A 399 11.35 1.15 8.33
N ALA A 400 11.14 1.71 7.13
CA ALA A 400 10.77 0.92 5.95
C ALA A 400 11.82 -0.14 5.57
N SER A 401 11.35 -1.36 5.32
CA SER A 401 12.14 -2.57 5.10
C SER A 401 11.55 -3.42 3.96
N HIS A 402 11.99 -4.67 3.78
CA HIS A 402 11.43 -5.56 2.74
C HIS A 402 9.92 -5.84 2.92
N ALA A 403 9.41 -5.68 4.15
CA ALA A 403 8.01 -5.89 4.51
C ALA A 403 7.07 -4.72 4.14
N LEU A 404 7.58 -3.67 3.47
CA LEU A 404 6.87 -2.38 3.35
C LEU A 404 5.48 -2.41 2.68
N LEU A 405 5.13 -3.50 1.98
CA LEU A 405 3.80 -3.69 1.38
C LEU A 405 2.68 -4.12 2.34
N TYR A 406 3.03 -4.59 3.53
CA TYR A 406 2.06 -4.95 4.59
C TYR A 406 2.45 -4.42 5.97
N ALA A 407 3.62 -3.78 6.11
CA ALA A 407 4.00 -3.14 7.35
C ALA A 407 3.10 -1.93 7.66
N THR A 408 2.62 -1.84 8.91
CA THR A 408 1.58 -0.87 9.31
C THR A 408 1.99 0.58 9.07
N SER A 409 3.29 0.89 9.26
CA SER A 409 3.89 2.22 9.12
C SER A 409 4.03 2.70 7.68
N THR A 410 4.14 1.80 6.70
CA THR A 410 4.45 2.14 5.30
C THR A 410 3.32 1.85 4.32
N VAL A 411 2.43 0.90 4.62
CA VAL A 411 1.46 0.39 3.65
C VAL A 411 0.47 1.45 3.14
N ARG A 412 0.07 2.40 4.00
CA ARG A 412 -0.80 3.52 3.60
C ARG A 412 -0.07 4.50 2.67
N ILE A 413 1.17 4.86 3.02
CA ILE A 413 2.05 5.72 2.20
C ILE A 413 2.27 5.07 0.83
N LEU A 414 2.62 3.78 0.81
CA LEU A 414 2.80 2.99 -0.40
C LEU A 414 1.53 2.97 -1.26
N SER A 415 0.35 2.73 -0.65
CA SER A 415 -0.93 2.74 -1.37
C SER A 415 -1.21 4.10 -2.03
N GLY A 416 -0.99 5.21 -1.32
CA GLY A 416 -1.15 6.57 -1.86
C GLY A 416 -0.14 6.88 -2.99
N LEU A 417 1.11 6.48 -2.81
CA LEU A 417 2.16 6.62 -3.84
C LEU A 417 1.84 5.82 -5.12
N ILE A 418 1.32 4.59 -4.97
CA ILE A 418 0.89 3.75 -6.09
C ILE A 418 -0.31 4.39 -6.80
N GLN A 419 -1.37 4.74 -6.06
CA GLN A 419 -2.57 5.38 -6.62
C GLN A 419 -2.24 6.67 -7.38
N SER A 420 -1.42 7.54 -6.79
CA SER A 420 -0.94 8.75 -7.47
C SER A 420 -0.14 8.43 -8.72
N PHE A 421 0.77 7.45 -8.71
CA PHE A 421 1.56 7.13 -9.90
C PHE A 421 0.70 6.55 -11.03
N VAL A 422 -0.20 5.61 -10.73
CA VAL A 422 -1.04 4.99 -11.77
C VAL A 422 -2.03 6.00 -12.37
N ALA A 423 -2.61 6.88 -11.54
CA ALA A 423 -3.48 7.95 -12.02
C ALA A 423 -2.73 8.99 -12.86
N THR A 424 -1.56 9.47 -12.40
CA THR A 424 -0.85 10.57 -13.09
C THR A 424 -0.08 10.12 -14.34
N HIS A 425 0.47 8.90 -14.36
CA HIS A 425 1.43 8.49 -15.39
C HIS A 425 1.02 7.27 -16.24
N ILE A 426 -0.05 6.55 -15.87
CA ILE A 426 -0.50 5.37 -16.62
C ILE A 426 -1.90 5.59 -17.20
N ASP A 427 -2.90 5.80 -16.35
CA ASP A 427 -4.28 6.05 -16.78
C ASP A 427 -5.02 6.92 -15.76
N HIS A 428 -5.34 8.16 -16.15
CA HIS A 428 -6.05 9.14 -15.32
C HIS A 428 -7.41 8.63 -14.79
N ARG A 429 -8.01 7.63 -15.43
CA ARG A 429 -9.27 7.01 -15.00
C ARG A 429 -9.13 6.17 -13.73
N LEU A 430 -7.89 5.89 -13.30
CA LEU A 430 -7.56 5.30 -12.00
C LEU A 430 -7.51 6.34 -10.86
N SER A 431 -7.71 7.63 -11.17
CA SER A 431 -7.91 8.67 -10.17
C SER A 431 -9.29 8.52 -9.50
N LEU A 432 -9.31 8.54 -8.16
CA LEU A 432 -10.55 8.58 -7.39
C LEU A 432 -11.40 9.79 -7.80
N GLY A 433 -10.79 10.97 -7.94
CA GLY A 433 -11.50 12.18 -8.40
C GLY A 433 -12.18 12.00 -9.76
N TRP A 434 -11.51 11.39 -10.74
CA TRP A 434 -12.09 11.12 -12.06
C TRP A 434 -13.27 10.14 -11.99
N GLN A 435 -13.14 9.08 -11.18
CA GLN A 435 -14.21 8.10 -11.02
C GLN A 435 -15.43 8.73 -10.35
N LEU A 436 -15.22 9.48 -9.27
CA LEU A 436 -16.28 10.19 -8.57
C LEU A 436 -17.03 11.18 -9.47
N GLN A 437 -16.35 11.81 -10.43
CA GLN A 437 -17.00 12.66 -11.42
C GLN A 437 -18.00 11.91 -12.31
N HIS A 438 -17.74 10.65 -12.65
CA HIS A 438 -18.64 9.82 -13.45
C HIS A 438 -19.71 9.10 -12.61
N LEU A 439 -19.41 8.83 -11.34
CA LEU A 439 -20.31 8.14 -10.41
C LEU A 439 -21.40 9.05 -9.82
N SER A 440 -21.16 10.37 -9.78
CA SER A 440 -22.05 11.37 -9.19
C SER A 440 -23.00 12.06 -10.17
N THR A 441 -22.91 11.74 -11.46
CA THR A 441 -23.75 12.28 -12.54
C THR A 441 -24.93 11.37 -12.90
N GLU A 442 -24.87 10.06 -12.63
CA GLU A 442 -25.87 9.08 -13.10
C GLU A 442 -26.68 8.43 -11.97
N GLY A 443 -27.74 9.10 -11.50
CA GLY A 443 -28.75 8.45 -10.65
C GLY A 443 -29.92 9.30 -10.18
N LYS A 444 -31.16 8.93 -10.56
CA LYS A 444 -32.41 9.51 -10.02
C LYS A 444 -32.53 9.40 -8.48
N TRP A 445 -31.82 8.45 -7.86
CA TRP A 445 -31.75 8.30 -6.41
C TRP A 445 -30.72 9.25 -5.78
N ASP A 446 -29.59 9.51 -6.47
CA ASP A 446 -28.59 10.48 -5.99
C ASP A 446 -29.16 11.89 -6.00
N VAL A 447 -29.96 12.28 -7.01
CA VAL A 447 -30.61 13.62 -7.05
C VAL A 447 -31.42 13.93 -5.78
N LYS A 448 -32.17 12.97 -5.23
CA LYS A 448 -32.96 13.18 -4.00
C LYS A 448 -32.07 13.27 -2.75
N ASN A 449 -30.99 12.50 -2.69
CA ASN A 449 -30.02 12.60 -1.59
C ASN A 449 -29.18 13.87 -1.71
N LEU A 450 -28.85 14.31 -2.93
CA LEU A 450 -28.14 15.53 -3.24
C LEU A 450 -28.93 16.76 -2.82
N GLN A 451 -30.21 16.89 -3.19
CA GLN A 451 -31.06 17.98 -2.71
C GLN A 451 -31.11 18.05 -1.18
N LYS A 452 -31.27 16.91 -0.51
CA LYS A 452 -31.26 16.81 0.95
C LYS A 452 -29.91 17.16 1.57
N TRP A 453 -28.81 16.79 0.91
CA TRP A 453 -27.44 17.10 1.32
C TRP A 453 -27.09 18.57 1.06
N GLN A 454 -27.56 19.18 -0.03
CA GLN A 454 -27.34 20.58 -0.39
C GLN A 454 -28.05 21.50 0.63
N ALA A 455 -29.30 21.17 0.98
CA ALA A 455 -30.07 21.87 2.02
C ALA A 455 -29.46 21.81 3.45
N ILE A 456 -28.41 21.00 3.67
CA ILE A 456 -27.71 20.92 4.96
C ILE A 456 -26.50 21.89 4.95
N LYS A 457 -26.45 22.79 5.95
CA LYS A 457 -25.30 23.68 6.24
C LYS A 457 -24.01 22.85 6.16
N PRO A 458 -23.02 23.20 5.31
CA PRO A 458 -21.88 22.33 5.07
C PRO A 458 -21.09 22.00 6.35
N VAL A 459 -20.69 23.03 7.10
CA VAL A 459 -19.86 22.96 8.31
C VAL A 459 -20.56 23.66 9.48
N SER A 460 -20.43 23.13 10.70
CA SER A 460 -20.89 23.78 11.93
C SER A 460 -20.03 24.98 12.31
N GLU A 461 -20.50 25.73 13.31
CA GLU A 461 -19.62 26.54 14.14
C GLU A 461 -18.65 25.68 14.98
N PRO A 462 -17.58 26.25 15.55
CA PRO A 462 -16.73 25.55 16.50
C PRO A 462 -17.54 24.94 17.65
N ILE A 463 -17.26 23.67 17.98
CA ILE A 463 -17.88 22.91 19.07
C ILE A 463 -16.79 22.63 20.11
N ALA A 464 -17.03 23.05 21.35
CA ALA A 464 -16.13 22.92 22.50
C ALA A 464 -14.67 23.40 22.25
N GLY A 465 -14.47 24.32 21.29
CA GLY A 465 -13.14 24.82 20.91
C GLY A 465 -12.20 23.79 20.25
N ILE A 466 -12.69 22.60 19.90
CA ILE A 466 -11.88 21.49 19.34
C ILE A 466 -12.40 21.06 17.97
N PHE A 467 -13.73 21.02 17.79
CA PHE A 467 -14.34 20.35 16.64
C PHE A 467 -15.09 21.29 15.70
N ARG A 468 -15.28 20.82 14.46
CA ARG A 468 -16.41 21.22 13.61
C ARG A 468 -17.13 19.97 13.10
N ALA A 469 -18.45 19.91 13.21
CA ALA A 469 -19.27 18.87 12.62
C ALA A 469 -19.67 19.26 11.19
N GLN A 470 -19.47 18.35 10.22
CA GLN A 470 -19.79 18.66 8.82
C GLN A 470 -20.47 17.51 8.07
N LYS A 471 -21.11 17.84 6.95
CA LYS A 471 -21.52 16.84 5.94
C LYS A 471 -20.30 16.37 5.15
N THR A 472 -20.34 15.16 4.59
CA THR A 472 -19.30 14.70 3.65
C THR A 472 -19.13 15.71 2.53
N LEU A 473 -17.92 15.92 2.04
CA LEU A 473 -17.68 16.68 0.81
C LEU A 473 -18.15 15.83 -0.40
N ARG A 474 -18.24 16.44 -1.59
CA ARG A 474 -18.45 15.75 -2.88
C ARG A 474 -17.44 16.25 -3.91
N GLU A 475 -17.03 15.41 -4.86
CA GLU A 475 -16.07 15.80 -5.91
C GLU A 475 -16.66 16.74 -6.97
N ILE A 476 -17.96 16.61 -7.27
CA ILE A 476 -18.72 17.56 -8.07
C ILE A 476 -19.74 18.26 -7.17
N ASP A 477 -19.33 19.35 -6.54
CA ASP A 477 -20.20 20.31 -5.87
C ASP A 477 -19.57 21.71 -5.88
N GLU A 478 -20.40 22.73 -6.11
CA GLU A 478 -19.94 24.11 -6.29
C GLU A 478 -19.46 24.75 -4.97
N GLU A 479 -19.96 24.29 -3.81
CA GLU A 479 -19.69 24.94 -2.52
C GLU A 479 -18.86 24.11 -1.53
N HIS A 480 -18.95 22.77 -1.59
CA HIS A 480 -18.37 21.86 -0.60
C HIS A 480 -17.58 20.70 -1.26
N THR A 481 -16.81 21.06 -2.29
CA THR A 481 -15.70 20.30 -2.87
C THR A 481 -14.40 20.48 -2.08
N PRO A 482 -13.42 19.56 -2.14
CA PRO A 482 -12.14 19.69 -1.44
C PRO A 482 -11.42 21.02 -1.71
N ALA A 483 -11.32 21.44 -2.97
CA ALA A 483 -10.62 22.66 -3.36
C ALA A 483 -11.29 23.96 -2.86
N VAL A 484 -12.63 24.00 -2.80
CA VAL A 484 -13.39 25.13 -2.25
C VAL A 484 -13.35 25.10 -0.72
N TYR A 485 -13.47 23.90 -0.14
CA TYR A 485 -13.44 23.66 1.29
C TYR A 485 -12.12 24.13 1.93
N VAL A 486 -10.98 23.75 1.35
CA VAL A 486 -9.65 24.20 1.78
C VAL A 486 -9.60 25.71 1.87
N LYS A 487 -9.97 26.42 0.78
CA LYS A 487 -9.93 27.89 0.73
C LYS A 487 -10.87 28.56 1.74
N ARG A 488 -12.03 27.96 2.01
CA ARG A 488 -13.10 28.53 2.84
C ARG A 488 -12.96 28.21 4.32
N TRP A 489 -12.33 27.09 4.67
CA TRP A 489 -12.29 26.56 6.02
C TRP A 489 -10.90 26.20 6.53
N GLY A 490 -9.87 26.12 5.68
CA GLY A 490 -8.52 25.70 6.08
C GLY A 490 -7.85 26.64 7.08
N ALA A 491 -7.29 26.08 8.15
CA ALA A 491 -6.56 26.84 9.17
C ALA A 491 -5.37 27.61 8.55
N ARG A 492 -4.65 26.97 7.62
CA ARG A 492 -3.53 27.58 6.88
C ARG A 492 -3.96 28.60 5.81
N SER A 493 -5.26 28.78 5.57
CA SER A 493 -5.83 29.83 4.71
C SER A 493 -6.18 31.10 5.49
N GLY A 494 -5.68 31.26 6.73
CA GLY A 494 -5.91 32.45 7.57
C GLY A 494 -7.28 32.47 8.26
N ILE A 495 -8.03 31.37 8.22
CA ILE A 495 -9.35 31.27 8.85
C ILE A 495 -9.20 31.04 10.35
N ARG A 496 -9.64 31.99 11.18
CA ARG A 496 -9.70 31.83 12.64
C ARG A 496 -10.63 30.66 12.99
N HIS A 497 -10.14 29.77 13.86
CA HIS A 497 -10.81 28.48 14.14
C HIS A 497 -11.07 27.66 12.87
N GLY A 498 -10.13 27.73 11.91
CA GLY A 498 -10.13 26.93 10.70
C GLY A 498 -9.77 25.47 10.96
N VAL A 499 -10.00 24.63 9.97
CA VAL A 499 -9.80 23.19 10.00
C VAL A 499 -8.38 22.86 9.54
N ARG A 500 -7.67 22.04 10.32
CA ARG A 500 -6.34 21.51 9.98
C ARG A 500 -6.35 19.99 9.75
N MET A 501 -7.36 19.31 10.27
CA MET A 501 -7.54 17.85 10.16
C MET A 501 -9.01 17.52 9.91
N VAL A 502 -9.28 16.51 9.08
CA VAL A 502 -10.60 15.97 8.78
C VAL A 502 -10.66 14.50 9.18
N VAL A 503 -11.59 14.13 10.06
CA VAL A 503 -11.88 12.75 10.44
C VAL A 503 -13.17 12.29 9.75
N ASP A 504 -13.02 11.39 8.79
CA ASP A 504 -14.13 10.72 8.11
C ASP A 504 -14.53 9.47 8.88
N ILE A 505 -15.69 9.54 9.56
CA ILE A 505 -16.24 8.43 10.33
C ILE A 505 -17.18 7.51 9.51
N SER A 506 -17.26 7.68 8.19
CA SER A 506 -18.09 6.84 7.31
C SER A 506 -17.42 5.50 6.96
N HIS A 507 -18.23 4.48 6.69
CA HIS A 507 -17.76 3.12 6.34
C HIS A 507 -17.30 3.03 4.87
N GLU A 508 -18.10 3.59 3.96
CA GLU A 508 -17.84 3.60 2.52
C GLU A 508 -16.69 4.54 2.16
N SER A 509 -16.06 4.35 1.01
CA SER A 509 -15.08 5.31 0.48
C SER A 509 -15.73 6.70 0.34
N PRO A 510 -14.99 7.80 0.60
CA PRO A 510 -15.53 9.15 0.47
C PRO A 510 -15.98 9.42 -0.97
N VAL A 511 -17.04 10.24 -1.12
CA VAL A 511 -17.53 10.69 -2.44
C VAL A 511 -16.79 11.94 -2.95
N TYR A 512 -15.56 12.12 -2.47
CA TYR A 512 -14.60 13.16 -2.82
C TYR A 512 -13.18 12.59 -2.69
N ASP A 513 -12.19 13.15 -3.38
CA ASP A 513 -10.78 12.76 -3.23
C ASP A 513 -10.15 13.46 -2.01
N PRO A 514 -9.71 12.72 -0.97
CA PRO A 514 -9.04 13.31 0.19
C PRO A 514 -7.74 14.04 -0.14
N LYS A 515 -7.07 13.68 -1.24
CA LYS A 515 -5.81 14.31 -1.66
C LYS A 515 -5.98 15.80 -1.93
N GLY A 516 -7.16 16.24 -2.38
CA GLY A 516 -7.48 17.65 -2.55
C GLY A 516 -7.58 18.44 -1.23
N LEU A 517 -7.74 17.76 -0.09
CA LEU A 517 -7.60 18.36 1.24
C LEU A 517 -6.12 18.42 1.66
N GLU A 518 -5.40 17.32 1.45
CA GLU A 518 -3.99 17.17 1.86
C GLU A 518 -3.07 18.16 1.13
N GLU A 519 -3.26 18.33 -0.19
CA GLU A 519 -2.58 19.37 -0.99
C GLU A 519 -2.91 20.79 -0.53
N GLY A 520 -4.08 20.97 0.09
CA GLY A 520 -4.52 22.20 0.74
C GLY A 520 -3.99 22.41 2.16
N GLY A 521 -3.17 21.50 2.68
CA GLY A 521 -2.67 21.54 4.06
C GLY A 521 -3.69 21.13 5.12
N ILE A 522 -4.74 20.36 4.74
CA ILE A 522 -5.71 19.74 5.65
C ILE A 522 -5.50 18.23 5.61
N GLU A 523 -5.10 17.66 6.74
CA GLU A 523 -4.80 16.23 6.84
C GLU A 523 -6.06 15.38 7.00
N TYR A 524 -6.07 14.17 6.43
CA TYR A 524 -7.26 13.33 6.37
C TYR A 524 -7.08 12.00 7.12
N HIS A 525 -8.03 11.68 8.00
CA HIS A 525 -8.03 10.46 8.81
C HIS A 525 -9.33 9.69 8.61
N LYS A 526 -9.24 8.45 8.12
CA LYS A 526 -10.38 7.54 7.98
C LYS A 526 -10.57 6.70 9.25
N PHE A 527 -11.75 6.81 9.86
CA PHE A 527 -12.17 6.07 11.06
C PHE A 527 -13.50 5.32 10.76
N PRO A 528 -13.48 4.18 10.06
CA PRO A 528 -14.70 3.56 9.56
C PRO A 528 -15.57 3.00 10.70
N THR A 529 -16.86 3.33 10.70
CA THR A 529 -17.83 2.87 11.73
C THR A 529 -19.08 2.27 11.10
N VAL A 530 -19.78 1.40 11.83
CA VAL A 530 -20.99 0.73 11.32
C VAL A 530 -22.12 1.75 11.05
N SER A 531 -22.82 1.58 9.93
CA SER A 531 -23.89 2.50 9.54
C SER A 531 -25.19 2.23 10.31
N LYS A 532 -25.98 3.29 10.56
CA LYS A 532 -27.31 3.29 11.20
C LYS A 532 -27.38 2.84 12.67
N LEU A 533 -26.32 2.32 13.27
CA LEU A 533 -26.28 1.93 14.70
C LEU A 533 -25.52 2.99 15.54
N PRO A 534 -25.85 3.16 16.84
CA PRO A 534 -25.01 3.88 17.78
C PRO A 534 -23.63 3.22 17.93
N PRO A 535 -22.53 3.99 17.96
CA PRO A 535 -21.19 3.46 18.22
C PRO A 535 -21.07 2.66 19.51
N THR A 536 -20.27 1.60 19.50
CA THR A 536 -20.00 0.79 20.71
C THR A 536 -19.14 1.56 21.72
N VAL A 537 -18.86 0.97 22.89
CA VAL A 537 -17.95 1.56 23.88
C VAL A 537 -16.51 1.54 23.35
N GLU A 538 -16.13 0.46 22.68
CA GLU A 538 -14.82 0.25 22.07
C GLU A 538 -14.60 1.21 20.88
N GLU A 539 -15.60 1.43 20.03
CA GLU A 539 -15.55 2.44 18.96
C GLU A 539 -15.38 3.85 19.52
N VAL A 540 -16.07 4.20 20.62
CA VAL A 540 -15.91 5.52 21.29
C VAL A 540 -14.52 5.68 21.90
N ALA A 541 -14.01 4.69 22.62
CA ALA A 541 -12.67 4.72 23.19
C ALA A 541 -11.58 4.85 22.10
N ALA A 542 -11.73 4.14 20.98
CA ALA A 542 -10.82 4.24 19.84
C ALA A 542 -10.89 5.61 19.15
N PHE A 543 -12.09 6.20 19.02
CA PHE A 543 -12.25 7.56 18.50
C PHE A 543 -11.60 8.60 19.42
N ILE A 544 -11.81 8.48 20.74
CA ILE A 544 -11.19 9.33 21.76
C ILE A 544 -9.67 9.31 21.65
N ALA A 545 -9.05 8.12 21.59
CA ALA A 545 -7.61 7.97 21.47
C ALA A 545 -7.05 8.58 20.17
N LEU A 546 -7.79 8.45 19.05
CA LEU A 546 -7.46 9.14 17.80
C LEU A 546 -7.47 10.66 17.99
N ILE A 547 -8.56 11.22 18.50
CA ILE A 547 -8.68 12.68 18.68
C ILE A 547 -7.60 13.23 19.62
N ASP A 548 -7.28 12.54 20.70
CA ASP A 548 -6.21 12.97 21.62
C ASP A 548 -4.85 13.04 20.90
N THR A 549 -4.52 12.01 20.11
CA THR A 549 -3.31 12.00 19.27
C THR A 549 -3.28 13.17 18.28
N LEU A 550 -4.42 13.50 17.65
CA LEU A 550 -4.54 14.64 16.74
C LEU A 550 -4.41 15.99 17.47
N ARG A 551 -4.96 16.11 18.68
CA ARG A 551 -4.81 17.32 19.50
C ARG A 551 -3.37 17.56 19.96
N GLU A 552 -2.63 16.51 20.29
CA GLU A 552 -1.19 16.60 20.58
C GLU A 552 -0.39 17.12 19.38
N GLN A 553 -0.75 16.71 18.16
CA GLN A 553 -0.14 17.23 16.93
C GLN A 553 -0.51 18.69 16.66
N LEU A 554 -1.76 19.10 16.92
CA LEU A 554 -2.20 20.50 16.79
C LEU A 554 -1.63 21.43 17.88
N ALA A 555 -1.13 20.89 18.99
CA ALA A 555 -0.51 21.66 20.07
C ALA A 555 0.95 22.09 19.78
N LYS A 556 1.51 21.68 18.63
CA LYS A 556 2.88 22.04 18.25
C LYS A 556 2.99 23.51 17.81
N PRO A 557 4.12 24.20 18.07
CA PRO A 557 4.30 25.61 17.71
C PRO A 557 4.24 25.93 16.21
N GLU A 558 4.33 24.90 15.35
CA GLU A 558 4.31 25.00 13.89
C GLU A 558 2.90 25.02 13.28
N GLU A 559 1.85 24.75 14.07
CA GLU A 559 0.46 24.74 13.60
C GLU A 559 -0.31 26.02 13.96
N PRO A 560 -1.33 26.44 13.16
CA PRO A 560 -2.07 27.67 13.40
C PRO A 560 -2.82 27.66 14.75
N GLU A 561 -2.73 28.76 15.50
CA GLU A 561 -3.40 28.89 16.79
C GLU A 561 -4.93 28.74 16.65
N GLY A 562 -5.51 27.88 17.49
CA GLY A 562 -6.94 27.58 17.48
C GLY A 562 -7.40 26.72 16.28
N ALA A 563 -6.49 26.04 15.57
CA ALA A 563 -6.85 25.07 14.55
C ALA A 563 -7.73 23.93 15.10
N LEU A 564 -8.72 23.52 14.31
CA LEU A 564 -9.76 22.56 14.70
C LEU A 564 -9.74 21.27 13.88
N ILE A 565 -10.38 20.25 14.44
CA ILE A 565 -10.62 18.94 13.80
C ILE A 565 -12.05 18.90 13.27
N ALA A 566 -12.23 18.79 11.96
CA ALA A 566 -13.55 18.58 11.37
C ALA A 566 -13.91 17.10 11.37
N VAL A 567 -15.13 16.74 11.81
CA VAL A 567 -15.59 15.34 11.87
C VAL A 567 -16.85 15.18 11.04
N HIS A 568 -16.87 14.17 10.16
CA HIS A 568 -17.99 13.96 9.24
C HIS A 568 -18.38 12.49 9.10
N CYS A 569 -19.69 12.26 9.08
CA CYS A 569 -20.26 11.09 8.42
C CYS A 569 -20.83 11.55 7.07
N HIS A 570 -21.95 10.99 6.60
CA HIS A 570 -22.59 11.47 5.37
C HIS A 570 -23.23 12.87 5.56
N TYR A 571 -24.04 13.07 6.60
CA TYR A 571 -24.74 14.35 6.84
C TYR A 571 -24.20 15.19 8.01
N GLY A 572 -23.35 14.62 8.88
CA GLY A 572 -22.81 15.35 10.05
C GLY A 572 -23.82 15.58 11.18
N PHE A 573 -24.66 14.59 11.51
CA PHE A 573 -25.63 14.67 12.62
C PHE A 573 -25.49 13.50 13.60
N ASN A 574 -26.07 12.32 13.33
CA ASN A 574 -26.24 11.28 14.37
C ASN A 574 -24.92 10.69 14.89
N ARG A 575 -24.17 9.95 14.06
CA ARG A 575 -22.88 9.37 14.47
C ARG A 575 -21.87 10.45 14.86
N THR A 576 -21.81 11.54 14.08
CA THR A 576 -20.92 12.68 14.35
C THR A 576 -21.20 13.30 15.72
N GLY A 577 -22.46 13.59 16.04
CA GLY A 577 -22.86 14.10 17.35
C GLY A 577 -22.60 13.09 18.46
N PHE A 578 -22.87 11.80 18.25
CA PHE A 578 -22.62 10.77 19.25
C PHE A 578 -21.15 10.70 19.68
N PHE A 579 -20.21 10.72 18.72
CA PHE A 579 -18.78 10.75 19.01
C PHE A 579 -18.33 12.06 19.66
N LEU A 580 -18.79 13.21 19.16
CA LEU A 580 -18.44 14.52 19.70
C LEU A 580 -18.97 14.71 21.13
N VAL A 581 -20.22 14.34 21.39
CA VAL A 581 -20.85 14.37 22.73
C VAL A 581 -20.13 13.40 23.67
N SER A 582 -19.82 12.18 23.23
CA SER A 582 -19.03 11.23 24.02
C SER A 582 -17.66 11.78 24.40
N TYR A 583 -16.96 12.44 23.46
CA TYR A 583 -15.69 13.09 23.73
C TYR A 583 -15.82 14.24 24.74
N MET A 584 -16.85 15.10 24.60
CA MET A 584 -17.10 16.19 25.55
C MET A 584 -17.38 15.67 26.97
N VAL A 585 -18.13 14.57 27.11
CA VAL A 585 -18.39 13.94 28.40
C VAL A 585 -17.14 13.26 28.96
N GLU A 586 -16.55 12.30 28.22
CA GLU A 586 -15.46 11.46 28.74
C GLU A 586 -14.10 12.16 28.87
N ARG A 587 -13.80 13.16 28.02
CA ARG A 587 -12.48 13.82 27.98
C ARG A 587 -12.49 15.27 28.44
N LEU A 588 -13.60 15.98 28.33
CA LEU A 588 -13.72 17.36 28.80
C LEU A 588 -14.52 17.47 30.11
N GLY A 589 -15.13 16.39 30.60
CA GLY A 589 -15.89 16.37 31.85
C GLY A 589 -17.23 17.13 31.78
N TRP A 590 -17.76 17.36 30.59
CA TRP A 590 -19.04 18.07 30.42
C TRP A 590 -20.20 17.21 30.92
N ARG A 591 -21.27 17.84 31.43
CA ARG A 591 -22.52 17.12 31.67
C ARG A 591 -23.11 16.72 30.32
N LEU A 592 -23.70 15.53 30.23
CA LEU A 592 -24.29 15.03 28.98
C LEU A 592 -25.29 16.03 28.36
N GLN A 593 -26.09 16.68 29.20
CA GLN A 593 -27.08 17.66 28.76
C GLN A 593 -26.42 18.87 28.07
N ASP A 594 -25.41 19.47 28.70
CA ASP A 594 -24.66 20.61 28.14
C ASP A 594 -23.97 20.24 26.82
N ALA A 595 -23.42 19.02 26.74
CA ALA A 595 -22.76 18.50 25.54
C ALA A 595 -23.75 18.26 24.39
N LEU A 596 -24.96 17.78 24.68
CA LEU A 596 -26.05 17.63 23.71
C LEU A 596 -26.56 19.00 23.24
N GLU A 597 -26.70 19.97 24.14
CA GLU A 597 -27.18 21.32 23.85
C GLU A 597 -26.19 22.11 22.99
N GLU A 598 -24.89 22.11 23.33
CA GLU A 598 -23.82 22.68 22.49
C GLU A 598 -23.81 22.05 21.09
N PHE A 599 -23.90 20.72 20.98
CA PHE A 599 -23.97 20.08 19.65
C PHE A 599 -25.24 20.48 18.88
N ALA A 600 -26.38 20.59 19.56
CA ALA A 600 -27.63 21.02 18.94
C ALA A 600 -27.61 22.49 18.51
N GLU A 601 -26.99 23.38 19.28
CA GLU A 601 -26.84 24.79 18.95
C GLU A 601 -25.92 24.96 17.72
N LYS A 602 -24.69 24.46 17.78
CA LYS A 602 -23.70 24.65 16.69
C LYS A 602 -24.04 23.85 15.43
N ARG A 603 -24.81 22.75 15.56
CA ARG A 603 -25.17 21.83 14.47
C ARG A 603 -26.68 21.47 14.47
N ALA A 604 -27.54 22.49 14.47
CA ALA A 604 -29.00 22.34 14.50
C ALA A 604 -29.56 21.30 13.50
N PRO A 605 -30.48 20.41 13.93
CA PRO A 605 -31.12 20.32 15.25
C PRO A 605 -30.37 19.40 16.25
N GLY A 606 -29.08 19.13 16.02
CA GLY A 606 -28.31 18.16 16.80
C GLY A 606 -28.48 16.72 16.30
N ILE A 607 -28.44 15.76 17.23
CA ILE A 607 -28.64 14.34 16.93
C ILE A 607 -30.12 14.13 16.57
N ARG A 608 -30.39 13.70 15.33
CA ARG A 608 -31.76 13.61 14.76
C ARG A 608 -32.47 12.30 15.09
N HIS A 609 -31.73 11.27 15.47
CA HIS A 609 -32.27 9.93 15.73
C HIS A 609 -32.30 9.66 17.23
N GLU A 610 -33.50 9.49 17.77
CA GLU A 610 -33.73 9.32 19.21
C GLU A 610 -32.94 8.16 19.82
N HIS A 611 -32.79 7.03 19.12
CA HIS A 611 -32.01 5.88 19.61
C HIS A 611 -30.51 6.18 19.81
N PHE A 612 -29.94 7.18 19.12
CA PHE A 612 -28.58 7.65 19.43
C PHE A 612 -28.55 8.46 20.72
N VAL A 613 -29.56 9.31 20.95
CA VAL A 613 -29.68 10.11 22.18
C VAL A 613 -29.91 9.19 23.38
N ASN A 614 -30.85 8.25 23.26
CA ASN A 614 -31.19 7.31 24.33
C ASN A 614 -30.00 6.43 24.74
N GLU A 615 -29.16 5.97 23.79
CA GLU A 615 -27.92 5.24 24.13
C GLU A 615 -26.90 6.13 24.87
N LEU A 616 -26.78 7.43 24.54
CA LEU A 616 -25.92 8.34 25.31
C LEU A 616 -26.43 8.52 26.76
N PHE A 617 -27.75 8.63 26.96
CA PHE A 617 -28.34 8.67 28.30
C PHE A 617 -28.12 7.35 29.06
N VAL A 618 -28.34 6.20 28.42
CA VAL A 618 -28.05 4.88 29.00
C VAL A 618 -26.57 4.74 29.39
N ARG A 619 -25.66 5.29 28.59
CA ARG A 619 -24.20 5.19 28.80
C ARG A 619 -23.67 6.13 29.89
N TYR A 620 -24.17 7.37 29.97
CA TYR A 620 -23.56 8.41 30.82
C TYR A 620 -24.45 8.94 31.96
N MET A 621 -25.76 8.67 31.99
CA MET A 621 -26.61 9.05 33.13
C MET A 621 -26.87 7.92 34.13
N VAL A 622 -26.59 6.66 33.79
CA VAL A 622 -26.99 5.54 34.64
C VAL A 622 -25.82 4.65 35.06
N ASN A 623 -25.55 4.65 36.37
CA ASN A 623 -24.84 3.58 37.08
C ASN A 623 -25.71 2.30 37.14
N LEU A 624 -26.24 1.86 35.99
CA LEU A 624 -26.96 0.60 35.87
C LEU A 624 -25.94 -0.53 35.78
N GLU A 625 -25.77 -1.28 36.86
CA GLU A 625 -25.15 -2.60 36.81
C GLU A 625 -25.91 -3.44 35.77
N ARG A 626 -25.33 -3.61 34.58
CA ARG A 626 -25.86 -4.51 33.55
C ARG A 626 -25.69 -5.94 34.04
N ARG A 627 -26.67 -6.44 34.79
CA ARG A 627 -26.77 -7.87 35.14
C ARG A 627 -26.81 -8.67 33.85
N PRO A 628 -26.07 -9.79 33.75
CA PRO A 628 -26.05 -10.59 32.53
C PRO A 628 -27.44 -11.15 32.25
N THR A 629 -27.83 -11.14 30.97
CA THR A 629 -29.03 -11.81 30.49
C THR A 629 -28.90 -13.29 30.81
N LEU A 630 -29.84 -13.84 31.60
CA LEU A 630 -29.95 -15.29 31.78
C LEU A 630 -30.39 -15.88 30.43
N SER A 631 -29.56 -16.77 29.90
CA SER A 631 -29.75 -17.52 28.66
C SER A 631 -30.68 -18.71 28.83
#